data_AF-C3RUF6-F1
#
_entry.id   AF-C3RUF6-F1
#
_cell.length_a   1.000
_cell.length_b   1.000
_cell.length_c   1.000
_cell.angle_alpha   90.00
_cell.angle_beta   90.00
_cell.angle_gamma   90.00
#
_symmetry.space_group_name_H-M   'P 1'
#
loop_
_entity.id
_entity.type
_entity.pdbx_description
1 polymer ?
#
loop_
_entity_poly.entity_id
_entity_poly.type
_entity_poly.pdbx_seq_one_letter_code
_entity_poly.pdbx_strand_id
1 'polypeptide(L)' 'QSQCFGEVVMPELTASGIEILRYEQTTADERAALHQFFADKVFPVLTPLAVNPAHPFPYISGLSLNLAVVVRNPRTGTEL' A
#
# COMPACT_ATOMS: atom_id res chain seq x y z
N GLN A 1 -9.00 -9.30 16.58
CA GLN A 1 -8.66 -7.86 16.47
C GLN A 1 -9.44 -7.19 15.34
N SER A 2 -9.49 -7.75 14.12
CA SER A 2 -10.20 -7.14 12.97
C SER A 2 -11.69 -6.86 13.19
N GLN A 3 -12.40 -7.73 13.91
CA GLN A 3 -13.83 -7.52 14.22
C GLN A 3 -14.06 -6.27 15.07
N CYS A 4 -13.32 -6.11 16.17
CA CYS A 4 -13.40 -4.92 17.02
C CYS A 4 -13.06 -3.64 16.23
N PHE A 5 -12.03 -3.68 15.39
CA PHE A 5 -11.69 -2.55 14.54
C PHE A 5 -12.84 -2.16 13.60
N GLY A 6 -13.44 -3.12 12.91
CA GLY A 6 -14.51 -2.86 11.93
C GLY A 6 -15.87 -2.53 12.55
N GLU A 7 -16.25 -3.20 13.63
CA GLU A 7 -17.61 -3.13 14.18
C GLU A 7 -17.77 -2.16 15.35
N VAL A 8 -16.67 -1.77 16.00
CA VAL A 8 -16.69 -0.86 17.17
C VAL A 8 -15.89 0.40 16.89
N VAL A 9 -14.60 0.26 16.60
CA VAL A 9 -13.69 1.41 16.50
C VAL A 9 -14.03 2.29 15.30
N MET A 10 -14.22 1.70 14.11
CA MET A 10 -14.54 2.45 12.90
C MET A 10 -15.85 3.25 13.02
N PRO A 11 -16.99 2.68 13.48
CA PRO A 11 -18.22 3.45 13.71
C PRO A 11 -18.06 4.60 14.71
N GLU A 12 -17.35 4.38 15.82
CA GLU A 12 -17.14 5.42 16.84
C GLU A 12 -16.27 6.58 16.33
N LEU A 13 -15.26 6.29 15.50
CA LEU A 13 -14.46 7.31 14.82
C LEU A 13 -15.35 8.14 13.88
N THR A 14 -16.15 7.50 13.03
CA THR A 14 -17.07 8.20 12.11
C THR A 14 -18.08 9.05 12.88
N ALA A 15 -18.66 8.54 13.97
CA ALA A 15 -19.59 9.30 14.82
C ALA A 15 -18.93 10.53 15.45
N SER A 16 -17.61 10.49 15.64
CA SER A 16 -16.79 11.61 16.14
C SER A 16 -16.28 12.54 15.02
N GLY A 17 -16.69 12.30 13.76
CA GLY A 17 -16.27 13.09 12.60
C GLY A 17 -14.89 12.73 12.05
N ILE A 18 -14.35 11.55 12.39
CA ILE A 18 -13.05 11.06 11.91
C ILE A 18 -13.29 9.91 10.93
N GLU A 19 -12.84 10.08 9.69
CA GLU A 19 -13.01 9.07 8.63
C GLU A 19 -11.67 8.48 8.20
N ILE A 20 -11.60 7.15 8.13
CA ILE A 20 -10.49 6.44 7.49
C ILE A 20 -10.90 6.11 6.06
N LEU A 21 -10.45 6.94 5.13
CA LEU A 21 -10.83 6.83 3.72
C LEU A 21 -9.94 5.85 2.95
N ARG A 22 -10.56 5.13 2.01
CA ARG A 22 -9.86 4.46 0.92
C ARG A 22 -9.46 5.46 -0.15
N TYR A 23 -8.43 5.13 -0.93
CA TYR A 23 -7.93 6.00 -1.99
C TYR A 23 -9.05 6.41 -2.97
N GLU A 24 -9.96 5.51 -3.30
CA GLU A 24 -11.09 5.77 -4.21
C GLU A 24 -12.13 6.74 -3.64
N GLN A 25 -12.16 6.94 -2.32
CA GLN A 25 -13.10 7.84 -1.64
C GLN A 25 -12.57 9.28 -1.54
N THR A 26 -11.29 9.50 -1.85
CA THR A 26 -10.69 10.84 -1.85
C THR A 26 -11.12 11.67 -3.05
N THR A 27 -11.24 12.97 -2.85
CA THR A 27 -11.49 13.99 -3.89
C THR A 27 -10.28 14.14 -4.82
N ALA A 28 -10.47 14.81 -5.96
CA ALA A 28 -9.37 15.03 -6.91
C ALA A 28 -8.20 15.82 -6.30
N ASP A 29 -8.50 16.84 -5.49
CA ASP A 29 -7.47 17.68 -4.85
C ASP A 29 -6.70 16.90 -3.79
N GLU A 30 -7.38 16.09 -2.99
CA GLU A 30 -6.74 15.20 -2.01
C GLU A 30 -5.86 14.16 -2.70
N ARG A 31 -6.29 13.60 -3.84
CA ARG A 31 -5.46 12.68 -4.63
C ARG A 31 -4.21 13.34 -5.16
N ALA A 32 -4.31 14.58 -5.63
CA ALA A 32 -3.15 15.33 -6.10
C ALA A 32 -2.14 15.56 -4.96
N ALA A 33 -2.64 15.93 -3.76
CA ALA A 33 -1.80 16.07 -2.57
C ALA A 33 -1.15 14.75 -2.14
N LEU A 34 -1.90 13.64 -2.12
CA LEU A 34 -1.39 12.31 -1.80
C LEU A 34 -0.35 11.83 -2.83
N HIS A 35 -0.57 12.12 -4.12
CA HIS A 35 0.39 11.80 -5.17
C HIS A 35 1.72 12.54 -4.97
N GLN A 36 1.66 13.84 -4.66
CA GLN A 36 2.85 14.63 -4.37
C GLN A 36 3.57 14.11 -3.12
N PHE A 37 2.82 13.81 -2.05
CA PHE A 37 3.38 13.19 -0.85
C PHE A 37 4.07 11.86 -1.14
N PHE A 38 3.44 11.00 -1.94
CA PHE A 38 4.03 9.73 -2.35
C PHE A 38 5.35 9.95 -3.10
N ALA A 39 5.37 10.82 -4.10
CA ALA A 39 6.55 11.12 -4.89
C ALA A 39 7.71 11.67 -4.05
N ASP A 40 7.41 12.56 -3.10
CA ASP A 40 8.43 13.27 -2.34
C ASP A 40 8.92 12.52 -1.10
N LYS A 41 8.05 11.70 -0.48
CA LYS A 41 8.30 11.11 0.85
C LYS A 41 8.31 9.59 0.87
N VAL A 42 7.49 8.93 0.05
CA VAL A 42 7.35 7.47 0.09
C VAL A 42 8.24 6.82 -0.96
N PHE A 43 8.14 7.24 -2.22
CA PHE A 43 8.88 6.65 -3.33
C PHE A 43 10.40 6.63 -3.13
N PRO A 44 11.07 7.70 -2.64
CA PRO A 44 12.53 7.71 -2.50
C PRO A 44 13.08 6.69 -1.49
N VAL A 45 12.23 6.19 -0.57
CA VAL A 45 12.63 5.21 0.44
C VAL A 45 12.18 3.79 0.11
N LEU A 46 11.40 3.58 -0.96
CA LEU A 46 11.04 2.24 -1.43
C LEU A 46 12.26 1.57 -2.06
N THR A 47 12.62 0.40 -1.53
CA THR A 47 13.69 -0.44 -2.09
C THR A 47 13.06 -1.64 -2.79
N PRO A 48 12.85 -1.61 -4.11
CA PRO A 48 12.30 -2.76 -4.82
C PRO A 48 13.30 -3.92 -4.81
N LEU A 49 12.83 -5.10 -4.41
CA LEU A 49 13.61 -6.33 -4.39
C LEU A 49 13.07 -7.28 -5.46
N ALA A 50 13.87 -7.52 -6.50
CA ALA A 50 13.52 -8.50 -7.53
C ALA A 50 13.76 -9.91 -6.99
N VAL A 51 12.74 -10.77 -7.07
CA VAL A 51 12.81 -12.17 -6.65
C VAL A 51 12.82 -13.05 -7.90
N ASN A 52 13.84 -13.89 -8.07
CA ASN A 52 13.86 -14.90 -9.13
C ASN A 52 14.35 -16.25 -8.58
N PRO A 53 14.02 -17.38 -9.22
CA PRO A 53 14.44 -18.71 -8.75
C PRO A 53 15.96 -18.95 -8.79
N ALA A 54 16.72 -18.13 -9.52
CA ALA A 54 18.15 -18.31 -9.70
C ALA A 54 19.00 -17.82 -8.51
N HIS A 55 18.39 -17.13 -7.53
CA HIS A 55 19.07 -16.61 -6.34
C HIS A 55 18.24 -16.89 -5.08
N PRO A 56 18.86 -16.97 -3.88
CA PRO A 56 18.13 -17.11 -2.62
C PRO A 56 17.15 -15.96 -2.40
N PHE A 57 16.01 -16.26 -1.76
CA PHE A 57 15.03 -15.24 -1.39
C PHE A 57 15.67 -14.17 -0.48
N PRO A 58 15.43 -12.87 -0.72
CA PRO A 58 16.04 -11.81 0.06
C PRO A 58 15.59 -11.84 1.52
N TYR A 59 16.47 -11.40 2.42
CA TYR A 59 16.10 -11.22 3.82
C TYR A 59 15.09 -10.07 3.97
N ILE A 60 14.03 -10.32 4.73
CA ILE A 60 13.01 -9.34 5.08
C ILE A 60 13.01 -9.16 6.59
N SER A 61 13.04 -7.90 7.06
CA SER A 61 13.01 -7.61 8.49
C SER A 61 11.70 -8.10 9.12
N GLY A 62 11.80 -8.72 10.30
CA GLY A 62 10.63 -9.01 11.13
C GLY A 62 9.84 -7.73 11.45
N LEU A 63 8.52 -7.86 11.61
CA LEU A 63 7.58 -6.76 11.91
C LEU A 63 7.50 -5.63 10.87
N SER A 64 8.16 -5.78 9.72
CA SER A 64 8.04 -4.84 8.60
C SER A 64 6.82 -5.18 7.75
N LEU A 65 6.17 -4.14 7.21
CA LEU A 65 5.16 -4.27 6.18
C LEU A 65 5.86 -4.36 4.82
N ASN A 66 5.59 -5.41 4.06
CA ASN A 66 6.15 -5.63 2.73
C ASN A 66 5.04 -5.87 1.72
N LEU A 67 5.25 -5.41 0.49
CA LEU A 67 4.32 -5.61 -0.60
C LEU A 67 4.94 -6.58 -1.63
N ALA A 68 4.32 -7.74 -1.80
CA ALA A 68 4.63 -8.65 -2.91
C ALA A 68 3.82 -8.19 -4.13
N VAL A 69 4.52 -7.83 -5.22
CA VAL A 69 3.91 -7.34 -6.45
C VAL A 69 4.31 -8.25 -7.60
N VAL A 70 3.33 -8.70 -8.39
CA VAL A 70 3.58 -9.40 -9.66
C VAL A 70 3.49 -8.39 -10.78
N VAL A 71 4.52 -8.31 -11.62
CA VAL A 71 4.54 -7.40 -12.76
C VAL A 71 4.24 -8.18 -14.02
N ARG A 72 3.29 -7.71 -14.83
CA ARG A 72 2.98 -8.32 -16.13
C ARG A 72 3.48 -7.44 -17.25
N ASN A 73 4.17 -8.03 -18.23
CA ASN A 73 4.48 -7.34 -19.47
C ASN A 73 3.18 -7.13 -20.28
N PRO A 74 2.79 -5.88 -20.58
CA PRO A 74 1.52 -5.59 -21.24
C PRO A 74 1.46 -6.08 -22.69
N ARG A 75 2.61 -6.34 -23.33
CA ARG A 75 2.69 -6.79 -24.73
C ARG A 75 2.70 -8.31 -24.87
N THR A 76 3.39 -9.02 -23.97
CA THR A 76 3.57 -10.48 -24.05
C THR A 76 2.71 -11.26 -23.07
N GLY A 77 2.11 -10.59 -22.09
CA GLY A 77 1.33 -11.22 -21.03
C GLY A 77 2.17 -12.00 -20.01
N THR A 78 3.48 -12.08 -20.20
CA THR A 78 4.40 -12.80 -19.31
C THR A 78 4.49 -12.09 -17.96
N GLU A 79 4.39 -12.87 -16.89
CA GLU A 79 4.64 -12.41 -15.51
C GLU A 79 6.15 -12.42 -15.24
N LEU A 80 6.62 -11.38 -14.55
CA LEU A 80 7.98 -11.20 -14.05
C LEU A 80 8.01 -11.33 -12.53
#